data_AF-A0A164N6B9-F1
#
_entry.id   AF-A0A164N6B9-F1
#
_cell.length_a   1.000
_cell.length_b   1.000
_cell.length_c   1.000
_cell.angle_alpha   90.00
_cell.angle_beta   90.00
_cell.angle_gamma   90.00
#
_symmetry.space_group_name_H-M   'P 1'
#
loop_
_entity.id
_entity.type
_entity.pdbx_description
1 polymer ?
#
loop_
_entity_poly.entity_id
_entity_poly.type
_entity_poly.pdbx_seq_one_letter_code
_entity_poly.pdbx_strand_id
1 'polypeptide(L)'
;MFLAGIIPGPKEPPITGINHYLSPLIDDFLVLWDPGYQFSCTAQCPNGRVVRCAILPLICDMPGARKAGGLGALNHTKFCYMCHCSGREDLQRVDYSNWVPRTGDELRKASEDWKNATSKTAQDKVFAEHGVRWTELLRLPYWDSRRFIVVDAMHNLYLNLVKHHFRVVLGMDIQTGTDEEDPDHAADMEISVTPVSQTHTAYLSVASLALPSDQDPVPVPEPTRSSPLSKGDVEAIRKDIQELVKPSWVGSLPKDLGSKRHGKLKADQWRSIVTIFLPITLIERWSTKSRSSEASRKQQMLDNTMDLVNAVIIASKKSLTKDDCLAYLDHMTRYLTDLRRLYPHLKLRPVHHAALHLSEFLEMYGPVHGWWTFPFERLIGLLQKINTNDKLGLSVS
;
A
#
# COMPACT_ATOMS: atom_id res chain seq x y z
N MET A 1 -5.25 23.10 3.52
CA MET A 1 -4.00 22.36 3.79
C MET A 1 -3.09 23.31 4.56
N PHE A 2 -2.51 22.86 5.66
CA PHE A 2 -1.63 23.65 6.53
C PHE A 2 -0.23 23.04 6.49
N LEU A 3 0.80 23.85 6.21
CA LEU A 3 2.19 23.40 6.19
C LEU A 3 2.80 23.67 7.56
N ALA A 4 3.00 22.61 8.36
CA ALA A 4 3.53 22.72 9.71
C ALA A 4 5.06 22.88 9.75
N GLY A 5 5.77 22.40 8.72
CA GLY A 5 7.22 22.48 8.67
C GLY A 5 7.79 21.94 7.37
N ILE A 6 9.04 22.29 7.09
CA ILE A 6 9.84 21.77 5.97
C ILE A 6 11.11 21.18 6.57
N ILE A 7 11.37 19.91 6.27
CA ILE A 7 12.61 19.25 6.65
C ILE A 7 13.68 19.65 5.63
N PRO A 8 14.81 20.25 6.05
CA PRO A 8 15.84 20.69 5.11
C PRO A 8 16.51 19.49 4.43
N GLY A 9 16.77 19.65 3.13
CA GLY A 9 17.60 18.73 2.35
C GLY A 9 19.10 18.95 2.59
N PRO A 10 20.00 18.32 1.81
CA PRO A 10 19.71 17.51 0.61
C PRO A 10 19.42 16.04 0.89
N LYS A 11 19.65 15.56 2.12
CA LYS A 11 19.42 14.16 2.50
C LYS A 11 18.23 14.04 3.43
N GLU A 12 17.51 12.94 3.30
CA GLU A 12 16.42 12.63 4.22
C GLU A 12 16.95 12.39 5.65
N PRO A 13 16.14 12.67 6.68
CA PRO A 13 16.52 12.36 8.06
C PRO A 13 16.81 10.87 8.25
N PRO A 14 17.70 10.53 9.20
CA PRO A 14 17.83 9.17 9.70
C PRO A 14 16.48 8.62 10.19
N ILE A 15 16.37 7.29 10.30
CA ILE A 15 15.09 6.61 10.53
C ILE A 15 14.31 7.11 11.75
N THR A 16 14.99 7.45 12.85
CA THR A 16 14.40 8.04 14.06
C THR A 16 14.54 9.55 14.13
N GLY A 17 15.27 10.17 13.19
CA GLY A 17 15.55 11.60 13.17
C GLY A 17 14.29 12.44 12.95
N ILE A 18 13.28 11.89 12.28
CA ILE A 18 11.99 12.56 12.06
C ILE A 18 11.27 12.91 13.38
N ASN A 19 11.51 12.16 14.45
CA ASN A 19 10.93 12.42 15.77
C ASN A 19 11.30 13.82 16.29
N HIS A 20 12.53 14.30 16.03
CA HIS A 20 12.93 15.65 16.44
C HIS A 20 12.12 16.75 15.73
N TYR A 21 11.68 16.50 14.49
CA TYR A 21 10.84 17.42 13.73
C TYR A 21 9.36 17.33 14.12
N LEU A 22 8.91 16.15 14.55
CA LEU A 22 7.54 15.95 15.03
C LEU A 22 7.33 16.51 16.44
N SER A 23 8.34 16.46 17.32
CA SER A 23 8.18 16.82 18.73
C SER A 23 7.48 18.17 18.98
N PRO A 24 7.89 19.30 18.35
CA PRO A 24 7.23 20.59 18.60
C PRO A 24 5.76 20.59 18.17
N LEU A 25 5.45 19.92 17.05
CA LEU A 25 4.07 19.77 16.59
C LEU A 25 3.26 18.94 17.59
N ILE A 26 3.83 17.86 18.13
CA ILE A 26 3.16 17.03 19.12
C ILE A 26 2.97 17.76 20.44
N ASP A 27 3.91 18.61 20.86
CA ASP A 27 3.77 19.45 22.06
C ASP A 27 2.52 20.35 21.97
N ASP A 28 2.31 21.01 20.83
CA ASP A 28 1.12 21.82 20.58
C ASP A 28 -0.17 20.98 20.60
N PHE A 29 -0.13 19.78 20.01
CA PHE A 29 -1.30 18.91 19.91
C PHE A 29 -1.69 18.21 21.20
N LEU A 30 -0.76 18.06 22.15
CA LEU A 30 -1.09 17.63 23.51
C LEU A 30 -1.99 18.66 24.20
N VAL A 31 -1.63 19.94 24.12
CA VAL A 31 -2.44 21.03 24.68
C VAL A 31 -3.76 21.19 23.90
N LEU A 32 -3.73 21.13 22.57
CA LEU A 32 -4.95 21.19 21.75
C LEU A 32 -5.91 20.04 22.05
N TRP A 33 -5.43 18.86 22.46
CA TRP A 33 -6.31 17.75 22.79
C TRP A 33 -7.00 17.96 24.14
N ASP A 34 -6.21 18.23 25.18
CA ASP A 34 -6.71 18.45 26.53
C ASP A 34 -5.73 19.36 27.30
N PRO A 35 -6.18 20.54 27.79
CA PRO A 35 -7.56 21.02 27.87
C PRO A 35 -8.14 21.63 26.57
N GLY A 36 -7.30 21.93 25.57
CA GLY A 36 -7.61 22.78 24.42
C GLY A 36 -7.05 24.20 24.55
N TYR A 37 -7.00 24.96 23.46
CA TYR A 37 -6.60 26.37 23.47
C TYR A 37 -7.82 27.29 23.57
N GLN A 38 -7.82 28.19 24.55
CA GLN A 38 -8.83 29.25 24.67
C GLN A 38 -8.47 30.42 23.75
N PHE A 39 -9.25 30.62 22.70
CA PHE A 39 -9.16 31.80 21.85
C PHE A 39 -10.06 32.90 22.41
N SER A 40 -9.54 34.12 22.54
CA SER A 40 -10.30 35.28 23.03
C SER A 40 -11.41 35.72 22.08
N CYS A 41 -11.21 35.50 20.78
CA CYS A 41 -12.23 35.67 19.75
C CYS A 41 -11.91 34.79 18.53
N THR A 42 -12.93 34.42 17.78
CA THR A 42 -12.81 33.82 16.44
C THR A 42 -13.86 34.46 15.52
N ALA A 43 -13.73 34.29 14.21
CA ALA A 43 -14.64 34.91 13.23
C ALA A 43 -16.14 34.67 13.52
N GLN A 44 -16.50 33.52 14.10
CA GLN A 44 -17.89 33.16 14.44
C GLN A 44 -18.18 33.23 15.96
N CYS A 45 -17.18 33.45 16.81
CA CYS A 45 -17.35 33.53 18.26
C CYS A 45 -16.58 34.73 18.82
N PRO A 46 -17.17 35.94 18.81
CA PRO A 46 -16.52 37.17 19.30
C PRO A 46 -16.16 37.13 20.78
N ASN A 47 -16.90 36.35 21.58
CA ASN A 47 -16.66 36.16 23.02
C ASN A 47 -15.63 35.04 23.31
N GLY A 48 -14.98 34.52 22.27
CA GLY A 48 -14.00 33.46 22.39
C GLY A 48 -14.62 32.06 22.46
N ARG A 49 -13.75 31.06 22.44
CA ARG A 49 -14.09 29.63 22.58
C ARG A 49 -12.83 28.81 22.85
N VAL A 50 -13.02 27.66 23.49
CA VAL A 50 -12.01 26.60 23.48
C VAL A 50 -12.03 25.92 22.11
N VAL A 51 -10.86 25.77 21.50
CA VAL A 51 -10.65 24.95 20.32
C VAL A 51 -9.83 23.73 20.72
N ARG A 52 -10.32 22.55 20.31
CA ARG A 52 -9.62 21.28 20.45
C ARG A 52 -9.30 20.71 19.08
N CYS A 53 -8.12 20.11 18.95
CA CYS A 53 -7.67 19.48 17.71
C CYS A 53 -7.08 18.10 18.00
N ALA A 54 -7.19 17.21 17.01
CA ALA A 54 -6.54 15.90 17.01
C ALA A 54 -5.81 15.69 15.68
N ILE A 55 -4.66 15.00 15.70
CA ILE A 55 -3.95 14.56 14.49
C ILE A 55 -4.47 13.18 14.09
N LEU A 56 -5.09 13.08 12.91
CA LEU A 56 -5.58 11.84 12.31
C LEU A 56 -5.66 11.98 10.77
N PRO A 57 -5.61 10.87 10.01
CA PRO A 57 -4.59 9.82 10.10
C PRO A 57 -3.22 10.31 9.57
N LEU A 58 -2.14 9.58 9.87
CA LEU A 58 -0.86 9.67 9.17
C LEU A 58 -1.02 9.10 7.76
N ILE A 59 -1.03 10.00 6.77
CA ILE A 59 -1.13 9.68 5.34
C ILE A 59 0.24 9.84 4.69
N CYS A 60 0.86 8.74 4.31
CA CYS A 60 2.16 8.72 3.64
C CYS A 60 2.34 7.40 2.89
N ASP A 61 3.38 7.34 2.06
CA ASP A 61 3.85 6.09 1.48
C ASP A 61 4.50 5.20 2.56
N MET A 62 4.88 3.96 2.20
CA MET A 62 5.50 3.03 3.14
C MET A 62 6.85 3.54 3.70
N PRO A 63 7.76 4.13 2.91
CA PRO A 63 8.94 4.82 3.42
C PRO A 63 8.63 5.90 4.47
N GLY A 64 7.66 6.77 4.20
CA GLY A 64 7.19 7.77 5.17
C GLY A 64 6.63 7.12 6.44
N ALA A 65 5.84 6.06 6.31
CA ALA A 65 5.24 5.35 7.44
C ALA A 65 6.30 4.65 8.32
N ARG A 66 7.38 4.16 7.72
CA ARG A 66 8.53 3.60 8.46
C ARG A 66 9.19 4.63 9.36
N LYS A 67 9.37 5.85 8.86
CA LYS A 67 10.03 6.93 9.60
C LYS A 67 9.06 7.55 10.60
N ALA A 68 7.96 8.14 10.12
CA ALA A 68 7.02 8.88 10.96
C ALA A 68 6.20 7.97 11.89
N GLY A 69 5.83 6.78 11.44
CA GLY A 69 5.05 5.81 12.22
C GLY A 69 5.90 4.81 13.02
N GLY A 70 7.23 4.85 12.89
CA GLY A 70 8.13 3.92 13.57
C GLY A 70 8.05 2.48 13.05
N LEU A 71 7.51 2.25 11.85
CA LEU A 71 7.28 0.90 11.32
C LEU A 71 8.55 0.24 10.77
N GLY A 72 8.53 -1.09 10.73
CA GLY A 72 9.52 -1.92 10.06
C GLY A 72 9.45 -1.83 8.54
N ALA A 73 10.55 -2.23 7.90
CA ALA A 73 10.62 -2.33 6.44
C ALA A 73 9.68 -3.42 5.92
N LEU A 74 9.31 -3.35 4.64
CA LEU A 74 8.43 -4.33 4.00
C LEU A 74 9.04 -5.73 3.92
N ASN A 75 10.37 -5.85 3.98
CA ASN A 75 11.12 -7.11 4.01
C ASN A 75 11.34 -7.66 5.44
N HIS A 76 10.88 -6.97 6.48
CA HIS A 76 11.01 -7.42 7.86
C HIS A 76 10.15 -8.67 8.12
N THR A 77 10.59 -9.59 9.00
CA THR A 77 9.78 -10.78 9.33
C THR A 77 8.39 -10.40 9.84
N LYS A 78 8.30 -9.33 10.64
CA LYS A 78 7.03 -8.65 10.98
C LYS A 78 6.76 -7.55 9.95
N PHE A 79 6.37 -7.94 8.73
CA PHE A 79 6.15 -7.00 7.61
C PHE A 79 4.83 -6.22 7.72
N CYS A 80 3.88 -6.71 8.52
CA CYS A 80 2.58 -6.07 8.73
C CYS A 80 2.45 -5.55 10.17
N TYR A 81 2.01 -4.31 10.32
CA TYR A 81 1.70 -3.71 11.61
C TYR A 81 0.22 -3.88 12.00
N MET A 82 -0.64 -4.35 11.08
CA MET A 82 -2.07 -4.49 11.30
C MET A 82 -2.49 -5.89 11.77
N CYS A 83 -1.72 -6.92 11.40
CA CYS A 83 -1.97 -8.32 11.78
C CYS A 83 -0.68 -9.06 12.15
N HIS A 84 -0.83 -10.24 12.74
CA HIS A 84 0.30 -11.07 13.20
C HIS A 84 0.96 -11.94 12.12
N CYS A 85 0.50 -11.85 10.86
CA CYS A 85 1.16 -12.53 9.74
C CYS A 85 2.65 -12.21 9.70
N SER A 86 3.48 -13.24 9.63
CA SER A 86 4.92 -13.09 9.72
C SER A 86 5.71 -14.04 8.82
N GLY A 87 6.81 -13.53 8.28
CA GLY A 87 7.68 -14.27 7.37
C GLY A 87 7.07 -14.49 5.98
N ARG A 88 7.81 -15.20 5.14
CA ARG A 88 7.48 -15.36 3.72
C ARG A 88 6.27 -16.25 3.48
N GLU A 89 6.01 -17.20 4.37
CA GLU A 89 4.89 -18.15 4.24
C GLU A 89 3.56 -17.45 4.44
N ASP A 90 3.41 -16.71 5.55
CA ASP A 90 2.22 -15.90 5.81
C ASP A 90 2.03 -14.80 4.75
N LEU A 91 3.11 -14.28 4.16
CA LEU A 91 2.99 -13.32 3.06
C LEU A 91 2.25 -13.88 1.83
N GLN A 92 2.24 -15.21 1.65
CA GLN A 92 1.51 -15.85 0.55
C GLN A 92 0.05 -16.15 0.90
N ARG A 93 -0.37 -15.93 2.15
CA ARG A 93 -1.75 -16.16 2.58
C ARG A 93 -2.70 -15.11 2.00
N VAL A 94 -3.94 -15.54 1.77
CA VAL A 94 -5.04 -14.71 1.24
C VAL A 94 -6.34 -14.93 2.02
N ASP A 95 -6.29 -15.78 3.05
CA ASP A 95 -7.39 -16.13 3.95
C ASP A 95 -7.56 -15.07 5.05
N TYR A 96 -7.84 -13.83 4.63
CA TYR A 96 -7.91 -12.64 5.49
C TYR A 96 -8.76 -12.83 6.75
N SER A 97 -9.87 -13.59 6.65
CA SER A 97 -10.74 -13.89 7.79
C SER A 97 -10.06 -14.65 8.94
N ASN A 98 -8.95 -15.33 8.67
CA ASN A 98 -8.18 -16.10 9.65
C ASN A 98 -6.96 -15.33 10.19
N TRP A 99 -6.78 -14.07 9.78
CA TRP A 99 -5.64 -13.28 10.23
C TRP A 99 -5.95 -12.69 11.60
N VAL A 100 -5.04 -12.91 12.55
CA VAL A 100 -5.17 -12.34 13.89
C VAL A 100 -4.74 -10.87 13.84
N PRO A 101 -5.64 -9.90 14.13
CA PRO A 101 -5.28 -8.49 14.14
C PRO A 101 -4.35 -8.21 15.32
N ARG A 102 -3.36 -7.33 15.11
CA ARG A 102 -2.61 -6.71 16.21
C ARG A 102 -3.52 -5.72 16.92
N THR A 103 -3.15 -5.28 18.12
CA THR A 103 -3.88 -4.21 18.83
C THR A 103 -3.05 -2.93 18.92
N GLY A 104 -3.72 -1.78 19.04
CA GLY A 104 -3.03 -0.50 19.29
C GLY A 104 -2.19 -0.53 20.57
N ASP A 105 -2.69 -1.18 21.62
CA ASP A 105 -2.00 -1.34 22.91
C ASP A 105 -0.75 -2.22 22.79
N GLU A 106 -0.82 -3.31 22.03
CA GLU A 106 0.35 -4.16 21.74
C GLU A 106 1.44 -3.37 21.01
N LEU A 107 1.07 -2.61 19.97
CA LEU A 107 2.02 -1.78 19.21
C LEU A 107 2.63 -0.69 20.10
N ARG A 108 1.80 -0.02 20.90
CA ARG A 108 2.22 1.02 21.84
C ARG A 108 3.22 0.47 22.86
N LYS A 109 2.89 -0.66 23.50
CA LYS A 109 3.77 -1.33 24.45
C LYS A 109 5.12 -1.69 23.83
N ALA A 110 5.12 -2.30 22.64
CA ALA A 110 6.36 -2.67 21.95
C ALA A 110 7.22 -1.42 21.59
N SER A 111 6.59 -0.33 21.16
CA SER A 111 7.28 0.93 20.89
C SER A 111 7.83 1.61 22.15
N GLU A 112 7.14 1.50 23.29
CA GLU A 112 7.60 1.98 24.60
C GLU A 112 8.76 1.13 25.13
N ASP A 113 8.67 -0.20 25.02
CA ASP A 113 9.75 -1.13 25.37
C ASP A 113 11.00 -0.84 24.51
N TRP A 114 10.82 -0.51 23.22
CA TRP A 114 11.89 -0.06 22.35
C TRP A 114 12.49 1.28 22.81
N LYS A 115 11.66 2.25 23.22
CA LYS A 115 12.12 3.56 23.72
C LYS A 115 12.92 3.42 25.01
N ASN A 116 12.44 2.58 25.93
CA ASN A 116 12.97 2.42 27.28
C ASN A 116 14.13 1.42 27.36
N ALA A 117 14.42 0.70 26.28
CA ALA A 117 15.55 -0.21 26.20
C ALA A 117 16.89 0.51 26.50
N THR A 118 17.69 -0.08 27.38
CA THR A 118 18.90 0.54 27.95
C THR A 118 20.11 0.57 27.01
N SER A 119 20.02 -0.09 25.85
CA SER A 119 21.10 -0.15 24.87
C SER A 119 20.56 -0.32 23.45
N LYS A 120 21.40 0.02 22.47
CA LYS A 120 21.09 -0.19 21.05
C LYS A 120 20.82 -1.66 20.72
N THR A 121 21.56 -2.59 21.31
CA THR A 121 21.32 -4.03 21.14
C THR A 121 19.97 -4.46 21.69
N ALA A 122 19.54 -3.92 22.84
CA ALA A 122 18.21 -4.19 23.37
C ALA A 122 17.10 -3.60 22.48
N GLN A 123 17.30 -2.39 21.94
CA GLN A 123 16.41 -1.80 20.95
C GLN A 123 16.27 -2.67 19.70
N ASP A 124 17.39 -3.16 19.17
CA ASP A 124 17.39 -3.99 17.96
C ASP A 124 16.70 -5.34 18.20
N LYS A 125 16.81 -5.90 19.40
CA LYS A 125 16.05 -7.09 19.81
C LYS A 125 14.54 -6.84 19.82
N VAL A 126 14.08 -5.77 20.47
CA VAL A 126 12.65 -5.41 20.51
C VAL A 126 12.13 -5.15 19.09
N PHE A 127 12.91 -4.44 18.27
CA PHE A 127 12.54 -4.17 16.87
C PHE A 127 12.44 -5.46 16.05
N ALA A 128 13.38 -6.39 16.18
CA ALA A 128 13.34 -7.68 15.48
C ALA A 128 12.10 -8.51 15.85
N GLU A 129 11.68 -8.46 17.12
CA GLU A 129 10.54 -9.20 17.64
C GLU A 129 9.19 -8.62 17.18
N HIS A 130 9.05 -7.29 17.23
CA HIS A 130 7.75 -6.62 17.04
C HIS A 130 7.62 -5.81 15.74
N GLY A 131 8.72 -5.50 15.07
CA GLY A 131 8.75 -4.71 13.83
C GLY A 131 8.38 -3.25 14.01
N VAL A 132 8.45 -2.70 15.23
CA VAL A 132 8.11 -1.30 15.53
C VAL A 132 9.15 -0.62 16.41
N ARG A 133 9.22 0.71 16.30
CA ARG A 133 10.08 1.62 17.06
C ARG A 133 9.22 2.72 17.70
N TRP A 134 9.86 3.56 18.52
CA TRP A 134 9.21 4.75 19.05
C TRP A 134 8.93 5.79 17.96
N THR A 135 7.74 6.38 18.02
CA THR A 135 7.36 7.59 17.28
C THR A 135 6.79 8.62 18.25
N GLU A 136 7.08 9.90 18.03
CA GLU A 136 6.49 10.99 18.82
C GLU A 136 4.96 11.02 18.78
N LEU A 137 4.34 10.45 17.74
CA LEU A 137 2.89 10.31 17.64
C LEU A 137 2.29 9.55 18.84
N LEU A 138 3.05 8.63 19.44
CA LEU A 138 2.59 7.86 20.61
C LEU A 138 2.48 8.70 21.89
N ARG A 139 3.03 9.92 21.93
CA ARG A 139 2.78 10.83 23.06
C ARG A 139 1.32 11.29 23.10
N LEU A 140 0.65 11.34 21.94
CA LEU A 140 -0.77 11.66 21.88
C LEU A 140 -1.57 10.52 22.54
N PRO A 141 -2.37 10.83 23.59
CA PRO A 141 -3.01 9.79 24.41
C PRO A 141 -4.07 8.98 23.64
N TYR A 142 -4.62 9.56 22.58
CA TYR A 142 -5.62 8.90 21.72
C TYR A 142 -5.00 8.11 20.56
N TRP A 143 -3.69 8.22 20.32
CA TRP A 143 -3.07 7.65 19.11
C TRP A 143 -3.07 6.13 19.11
N ASP A 144 -3.61 5.54 18.04
CA ASP A 144 -3.55 4.11 17.75
C ASP A 144 -2.85 3.89 16.42
N SER A 145 -1.60 3.43 16.45
CA SER A 145 -0.78 3.22 15.25
C SER A 145 -1.40 2.22 14.26
N ARG A 146 -2.19 1.25 14.71
CA ARG A 146 -2.87 0.32 13.81
C ARG A 146 -3.97 1.00 13.00
N ARG A 147 -4.70 1.93 13.63
CA ARG A 147 -5.87 2.59 13.04
C ARG A 147 -5.53 3.89 12.34
N PHE A 148 -4.47 4.57 12.79
CA PHE A 148 -4.17 5.94 12.38
C PHE A 148 -2.99 6.05 11.43
N ILE A 149 -2.23 4.98 11.20
CA ILE A 149 -1.33 4.89 10.04
C ILE A 149 -2.14 4.22 8.93
N VAL A 150 -2.43 4.94 7.85
CA VAL A 150 -3.25 4.39 6.75
C VAL A 150 -2.37 3.79 5.65
N VAL A 151 -2.87 2.74 5.00
CA VAL A 151 -2.26 2.21 3.76
C VAL A 151 -2.67 3.11 2.60
N ASP A 152 -1.82 4.05 2.19
CA ASP A 152 -2.17 5.00 1.13
C ASP A 152 -2.54 4.29 -0.19
N ALA A 153 -3.77 4.53 -0.64
CA ALA A 153 -4.30 3.92 -1.86
C ALA A 153 -3.57 4.38 -3.12
N MET A 154 -3.01 5.61 -3.16
CA MET A 154 -2.29 6.05 -4.36
C MET A 154 -1.04 5.18 -4.59
N HIS A 155 -0.23 5.00 -3.55
CA HIS A 155 0.98 4.19 -3.62
C HIS A 155 0.69 2.70 -3.63
N ASN A 156 -0.13 2.20 -2.70
CA ASN A 156 -0.40 0.76 -2.58
C ASN A 156 -1.24 0.23 -3.75
N LEU A 157 -2.39 0.85 -4.03
CA LEU A 157 -3.34 0.34 -5.01
C LEU A 157 -2.92 0.70 -6.44
N TYR A 158 -2.67 1.97 -6.75
CA TYR A 158 -2.43 2.38 -8.14
C TYR A 158 -0.97 2.18 -8.59
N LEU A 159 0.00 2.73 -7.85
CA LEU A 159 1.41 2.70 -8.25
C LEU A 159 2.07 1.33 -8.06
N ASN A 160 1.57 0.50 -7.14
CA ASN A 160 2.14 -0.80 -6.84
C ASN A 160 1.29 -1.96 -7.35
N LEU A 161 0.06 -2.13 -6.85
CA LEU A 161 -0.77 -3.30 -7.18
C LEU A 161 -1.20 -3.32 -8.65
N VAL A 162 -1.85 -2.24 -9.12
CA VAL A 162 -2.33 -2.12 -10.51
C VAL A 162 -1.16 -2.14 -11.49
N LYS A 163 -0.09 -1.38 -11.21
CA LYS A 163 1.15 -1.40 -12.02
C LYS A 163 1.70 -2.81 -12.15
N HIS A 164 1.76 -3.57 -11.06
CA HIS A 164 2.26 -4.94 -11.05
C HIS A 164 1.36 -5.90 -11.81
N HIS A 165 0.03 -5.78 -11.64
CA HIS A 165 -0.92 -6.54 -12.44
C HIS A 165 -0.68 -6.32 -13.93
N PHE A 166 -0.56 -5.06 -14.35
CA PHE A 166 -0.29 -4.74 -15.75
C PHE A 166 1.05 -5.26 -16.28
N ARG A 167 2.14 -5.00 -15.55
CA ARG A 167 3.50 -5.27 -16.05
C ARG A 167 3.88 -6.74 -15.90
N VAL A 168 3.57 -7.34 -14.76
CA VAL A 168 4.05 -8.68 -14.39
C VAL A 168 2.98 -9.73 -14.66
N VAL A 169 1.74 -9.50 -14.21
CA VAL A 169 0.67 -10.51 -14.33
C VAL A 169 0.19 -10.60 -15.77
N LEU A 170 -0.10 -9.46 -16.42
CA LEU A 170 -0.52 -9.42 -17.81
C LEU A 170 0.66 -9.40 -18.80
N GLY A 171 1.89 -9.18 -18.32
CA GLY A 171 3.10 -9.21 -19.13
C GLY A 171 3.20 -8.08 -20.15
N MET A 172 2.66 -6.89 -19.84
CA MET A 172 2.83 -5.71 -20.69
C MET A 172 4.23 -5.12 -20.49
N ASP A 173 5.14 -5.42 -21.42
CA ASP A 173 6.55 -5.06 -21.34
C ASP A 173 6.77 -3.55 -21.56
N ILE A 174 6.51 -2.74 -20.52
CA ILE A 174 7.02 -1.37 -20.42
C ILE A 174 8.37 -1.46 -19.69
N GLN A 175 9.45 -1.79 -20.40
CA GLN A 175 10.79 -1.55 -19.87
C GLN A 175 11.02 -0.04 -19.77
N THR A 176 10.71 0.54 -18.62
CA THR A 176 11.21 1.87 -18.26
C THR A 176 12.72 1.77 -18.11
N GLY A 177 13.47 2.49 -18.97
CA GLY A 177 14.92 2.58 -18.86
C GLY A 177 15.30 2.92 -17.44
N THR A 178 16.19 2.11 -16.86
CA THR A 178 16.69 2.19 -15.47
C THR A 178 15.63 2.78 -14.54
N ASP A 179 14.67 1.94 -14.14
CA ASP A 179 14.33 1.97 -12.73
C ASP A 179 15.67 1.72 -12.01
N GLU A 180 16.43 2.79 -11.72
CA GLU A 180 17.04 2.85 -10.41
C GLU A 180 15.87 2.59 -9.49
N GLU A 181 15.77 1.32 -9.07
CA GLU A 181 15.10 1.00 -7.84
C GLU A 181 15.61 2.06 -6.89
N ASP A 182 14.70 2.91 -6.42
CA ASP A 182 14.98 3.81 -5.32
C ASP A 182 15.83 3.00 -4.32
N PRO A 183 17.04 3.43 -3.94
CA PRO A 183 17.91 2.60 -3.09
C PRO A 183 17.19 2.10 -1.82
N ASP A 184 16.14 2.82 -1.39
CA ASP A 184 15.22 2.44 -0.30
C ASP A 184 14.14 1.39 -0.68
N HIS A 185 14.01 1.01 -1.95
CA HIS A 185 13.23 -0.11 -2.51
C HIS A 185 14.11 -1.24 -3.09
N ALA A 186 15.34 -0.95 -3.51
CA ALA A 186 16.30 -1.92 -4.06
C ALA A 186 16.93 -2.80 -2.98
N ALA A 187 17.17 -2.22 -1.79
CA ALA A 187 17.68 -2.94 -0.63
C ALA A 187 16.70 -4.03 -0.11
N ASP A 188 15.48 -4.10 -0.65
CA ASP A 188 14.46 -5.09 -0.31
C ASP A 188 14.52 -6.35 -1.20
N MET A 189 15.51 -6.49 -2.10
CA MET A 189 15.57 -7.58 -3.08
C MET A 189 16.57 -8.72 -2.77
N GLU A 190 17.41 -8.59 -1.74
CA GLU A 190 18.26 -9.71 -1.28
C GLU A 190 18.07 -9.96 0.21
N ILE A 191 17.50 -11.12 0.53
CA ILE A 191 17.39 -11.59 1.90
C ILE A 191 18.71 -12.28 2.24
N SER A 192 19.61 -11.53 2.89
CA SER A 192 20.84 -12.09 3.47
C SER A 192 20.49 -12.97 4.66
N VAL A 193 20.76 -14.26 4.54
CA VAL A 193 20.62 -15.26 5.59
C VAL A 193 21.81 -15.14 6.54
N THR A 194 21.56 -14.88 7.82
CA THR A 194 22.51 -15.25 8.89
C THR A 194 21.99 -16.52 9.56
N PRO A 195 22.77 -17.62 9.62
CA PRO A 195 22.32 -18.85 10.24
C PRO A 195 22.28 -18.69 11.75
N VAL A 196 21.10 -18.86 12.35
CA VAL A 196 20.97 -19.12 13.78
C VAL A 196 21.16 -20.62 13.99
N SER A 197 22.11 -20.95 14.86
CA SER A 197 22.52 -22.29 15.23
C SER A 197 21.32 -23.12 15.72
N GLN A 198 21.05 -24.25 15.07
CA GLN A 198 20.01 -25.19 15.46
C GLN A 198 20.50 -26.04 16.64
N THR A 199 19.81 -25.97 17.77
CA THR A 199 19.84 -27.03 18.77
C THR A 199 18.61 -27.92 18.58
N HIS A 200 18.89 -29.19 18.32
CA HIS A 200 17.93 -30.28 18.18
C HIS A 200 16.93 -30.36 19.33
N THR A 201 15.65 -30.56 19.02
CA THR A 201 14.75 -31.35 19.87
C THR A 201 13.71 -32.04 19.00
N ALA A 202 13.72 -33.37 19.04
CA ALA A 202 12.78 -34.23 18.34
C ALA A 202 11.47 -34.34 19.13
N TYR A 203 10.33 -34.23 18.47
CA TYR A 203 9.04 -34.71 19.00
C TYR A 203 8.21 -35.40 17.92
N LEU A 204 8.23 -36.73 18.03
CA LEU A 204 7.22 -37.77 17.82
C LEU A 204 6.00 -37.51 16.91
N SER A 205 5.84 -38.48 16.01
CA SER A 205 4.68 -38.73 15.14
C SER A 205 3.41 -39.07 15.92
N VAL A 206 2.27 -38.64 15.40
CA VAL A 206 0.99 -39.34 15.59
C VAL A 206 0.25 -39.44 14.26
N ALA A 207 -0.35 -40.61 14.08
CA ALA A 207 -0.76 -41.20 12.82
C ALA A 207 -2.13 -40.75 12.31
N SER A 208 -2.30 -41.00 11.01
CA SER A 208 -3.46 -40.90 10.14
C SER A 208 -4.84 -41.19 10.74
N LEU A 209 -5.83 -40.40 10.30
CA LEU A 209 -7.16 -40.88 9.97
C LEU A 209 -7.57 -40.31 8.61
N ALA A 210 -7.86 -41.23 7.68
CA ALA A 210 -8.26 -40.96 6.31
C ALA A 210 -9.78 -40.74 6.18
N LEU A 211 -10.18 -39.87 5.27
CA LEU A 211 -11.53 -39.80 4.69
C LEU A 211 -11.41 -39.74 3.15
N PRO A 212 -12.45 -40.18 2.41
CA PRO A 212 -12.31 -40.81 1.10
C PRO A 212 -12.34 -39.84 -0.10
N SER A 213 -11.56 -40.24 -1.12
CA SER A 213 -11.67 -39.98 -2.56
C SER A 213 -12.82 -39.13 -3.08
N ASP A 214 -12.49 -38.01 -3.75
CA ASP A 214 -13.22 -37.58 -4.93
C ASP A 214 -12.31 -36.81 -5.93
N GLN A 215 -12.23 -37.40 -7.13
CA GLN A 215 -11.77 -36.87 -8.43
C GLN A 215 -10.32 -36.34 -8.56
N ASP A 216 -9.54 -37.05 -9.38
CA ASP A 216 -8.22 -36.61 -9.84
C ASP A 216 -8.30 -35.18 -10.43
N PRO A 217 -7.43 -34.25 -10.00
CA PRO A 217 -7.35 -32.93 -10.61
C PRO A 217 -6.98 -33.07 -12.09
N VAL A 218 -7.80 -32.48 -12.97
CA VAL A 218 -7.44 -32.30 -14.39
C VAL A 218 -6.06 -31.65 -14.45
N PRO A 219 -5.07 -32.21 -15.18
CA PRO A 219 -3.73 -31.65 -15.25
C PRO A 219 -3.78 -30.23 -15.78
N VAL A 220 -3.41 -29.26 -14.94
CA VAL A 220 -3.23 -27.88 -15.36
C VAL A 220 -1.97 -27.85 -16.24
N PRO A 221 -2.04 -27.39 -17.50
CA PRO A 221 -0.87 -27.33 -18.37
C PRO A 221 0.26 -26.51 -17.71
N GLU A 222 1.50 -26.97 -17.83
CA GLU A 222 2.66 -26.23 -17.34
C GLU A 222 2.67 -24.79 -17.91
N PRO A 223 2.92 -23.76 -17.09
CA PRO A 223 2.90 -22.38 -17.54
C PRO A 223 4.10 -22.11 -18.44
N THR A 224 3.85 -21.96 -19.74
CA THR A 224 4.80 -21.34 -20.65
C THR A 224 5.09 -19.92 -20.17
N ARG A 225 6.37 -19.50 -20.12
CA ARG A 225 6.85 -18.14 -19.80
C ARG A 225 6.39 -17.05 -20.79
N SER A 226 5.32 -17.29 -21.55
CA SER A 226 4.74 -16.37 -22.52
C SER A 226 3.85 -15.35 -21.81
N SER A 227 4.03 -14.07 -22.16
CA SER A 227 3.17 -12.97 -21.70
C SER A 227 1.68 -13.30 -21.95
N PRO A 228 0.80 -13.15 -20.95
CA PRO A 228 -0.64 -13.33 -21.17
C PRO A 228 -1.23 -12.36 -22.18
N LEU A 229 -0.71 -11.13 -22.31
CA LEU A 229 -1.11 -10.23 -23.38
C LEU A 229 -0.38 -10.58 -24.68
N SER A 230 -1.15 -10.85 -25.72
CA SER A 230 -0.61 -10.97 -27.08
C SER A 230 -0.27 -9.59 -27.66
N LYS A 231 0.53 -9.55 -28.73
CA LYS A 231 0.81 -8.30 -29.47
C LYS A 231 -0.48 -7.63 -29.94
N GLY A 232 -1.44 -8.41 -30.44
CA GLY A 232 -2.74 -7.91 -30.87
C GLY A 232 -3.59 -7.35 -29.73
N ASP A 233 -3.46 -7.89 -28.51
CA ASP A 233 -4.13 -7.32 -27.32
C ASP A 233 -3.56 -5.93 -26.99
N VAL A 234 -2.23 -5.78 -27.01
CA VAL A 234 -1.57 -4.48 -26.74
C VAL A 234 -1.92 -3.44 -27.81
N GLU A 235 -1.98 -3.84 -29.08
CA GLU A 235 -2.40 -2.96 -30.18
C GLU A 235 -3.86 -2.51 -30.02
N ALA A 236 -4.75 -3.41 -29.60
CA ALA A 236 -6.13 -3.04 -29.29
C ALA A 236 -6.23 -2.04 -28.13
N ILE A 237 -5.46 -2.25 -27.03
CA ILE A 237 -5.41 -1.29 -25.92
C ILE A 237 -4.95 0.09 -26.41
N ARG A 238 -3.90 0.14 -27.26
CA ARG A 238 -3.40 1.40 -27.84
C ARG A 238 -4.42 2.07 -28.75
N LYS A 239 -5.20 1.29 -29.50
CA LYS A 239 -6.28 1.79 -30.35
C LYS A 239 -7.38 2.41 -29.50
N ASP A 240 -7.83 1.71 -28.45
CA ASP A 240 -8.85 2.20 -27.53
C ASP A 240 -8.40 3.49 -26.82
N ILE A 241 -7.13 3.59 -26.43
CA ILE A 241 -6.56 4.82 -25.86
C ILE A 241 -6.67 6.02 -26.83
N GLN A 242 -6.58 5.78 -28.14
CA GLN A 242 -6.60 6.83 -29.15
C GLN A 242 -8.02 7.21 -29.60
N GLU A 243 -8.92 6.24 -29.65
CA GLU A 243 -10.25 6.40 -30.24
C GLU A 243 -11.36 6.64 -29.20
N LEU A 244 -11.18 6.19 -27.96
CA LEU A 244 -12.21 6.32 -26.92
C LEU A 244 -12.45 7.78 -26.55
N VAL A 245 -13.70 8.23 -26.75
CA VAL A 245 -14.16 9.54 -26.27
C VAL A 245 -14.31 9.48 -24.76
N LYS A 246 -13.46 10.22 -24.04
CA LYS A 246 -13.44 10.29 -22.58
C LYS A 246 -13.84 11.68 -22.07
N PRO A 247 -14.42 11.78 -20.86
CA PRO A 247 -14.62 13.07 -20.20
C PRO A 247 -13.31 13.84 -20.02
N SER A 248 -13.38 15.17 -20.04
CA SER A 248 -12.21 16.06 -19.94
C SER A 248 -11.42 15.92 -18.64
N TRP A 249 -12.06 15.45 -17.57
CA TRP A 249 -11.44 15.23 -16.26
C TRP A 249 -10.64 13.92 -16.17
N VAL A 250 -10.77 13.01 -17.13
CA VAL A 250 -9.93 11.80 -17.20
C VAL A 250 -8.59 12.20 -17.82
N GLY A 251 -7.49 11.96 -17.11
CA GLY A 251 -6.14 12.24 -17.62
C GLY A 251 -5.86 11.57 -18.97
N SER A 252 -4.99 12.17 -19.78
CA SER A 252 -4.57 11.55 -21.03
C SER A 252 -3.55 10.43 -20.77
N LEU A 253 -3.73 9.30 -21.46
CA LEU A 253 -2.79 8.19 -21.45
C LEU A 253 -1.82 8.29 -22.63
N PRO A 254 -0.62 7.69 -22.51
CA PRO A 254 0.30 7.55 -23.63
C PRO A 254 -0.33 6.77 -24.78
N LYS A 255 -0.37 7.37 -25.98
CA LYS A 255 -0.89 6.71 -27.19
C LYS A 255 -0.08 5.46 -27.55
N ASP A 256 1.21 5.47 -27.21
CA ASP A 256 2.17 4.40 -27.45
C ASP A 256 2.48 3.58 -26.19
N LEU A 257 1.48 3.42 -25.29
CA LEU A 257 1.58 2.61 -24.08
C LEU A 257 2.34 1.29 -24.32
N GLY A 258 3.32 0.95 -23.49
CA GLY A 258 4.21 -0.20 -23.76
C GLY A 258 5.55 0.19 -24.41
N SER A 259 5.67 1.40 -24.95
CA SER A 259 6.94 1.85 -25.57
C SER A 259 7.94 2.34 -24.50
N LYS A 260 9.23 2.22 -24.82
CA LYS A 260 10.32 2.81 -24.02
C LYS A 260 10.32 4.35 -24.04
N ARG A 261 9.55 5.00 -24.93
CA ARG A 261 9.61 6.45 -25.15
C ARG A 261 8.84 7.27 -24.13
N HIS A 262 7.81 6.71 -23.49
CA HIS A 262 6.83 7.52 -22.74
C HIS A 262 7.05 7.64 -21.23
N GLY A 263 8.21 7.22 -20.71
CA GLY A 263 8.54 7.35 -19.29
C GLY A 263 7.60 6.55 -18.35
N LYS A 264 7.63 6.86 -17.05
CA LYS A 264 6.82 6.19 -16.03
C LYS A 264 5.39 6.75 -16.04
N LEU A 265 4.38 5.87 -16.01
CA LEU A 265 2.99 6.28 -15.81
C LEU A 265 2.77 6.79 -14.39
N LYS A 266 1.96 7.85 -14.28
CA LYS A 266 1.51 8.42 -13.00
C LYS A 266 0.39 7.58 -12.39
N ALA A 267 0.17 7.73 -11.08
CA ALA A 267 -0.86 7.01 -10.35
C ALA A 267 -2.27 7.14 -10.97
N ASP A 268 -2.68 8.35 -11.36
CA ASP A 268 -3.98 8.59 -11.99
C ASP A 268 -4.11 7.94 -13.38
N GLN A 269 -2.99 7.80 -14.10
CA GLN A 269 -2.95 7.09 -15.37
C GLN A 269 -3.14 5.58 -15.15
N TRP A 270 -2.50 5.01 -14.11
CA TRP A 270 -2.76 3.61 -13.71
C TRP A 270 -4.21 3.38 -13.29
N ARG A 271 -4.81 4.32 -12.56
CA ARG A 271 -6.23 4.25 -12.22
C ARG A 271 -7.12 4.29 -13.47
N SER A 272 -6.85 5.20 -14.39
CA SER A 272 -7.65 5.35 -15.62
C SER A 272 -7.54 4.12 -16.52
N ILE A 273 -6.34 3.57 -16.69
CA ILE A 273 -6.13 2.41 -17.56
C ILE A 273 -6.83 1.16 -17.02
N VAL A 274 -6.77 0.91 -15.70
CA VAL A 274 -7.40 -0.29 -15.12
C VAL A 274 -8.93 -0.15 -15.05
N THR A 275 -9.47 1.04 -14.84
CA THR A 275 -10.93 1.22 -14.65
C THR A 275 -11.71 1.48 -15.93
N ILE A 276 -11.06 1.94 -17.01
CA ILE A 276 -11.74 2.35 -18.24
C ILE A 276 -11.27 1.50 -19.43
N PHE A 277 -9.98 1.55 -19.75
CA PHE A 277 -9.48 1.02 -21.02
C PHE A 277 -9.32 -0.50 -20.97
N LEU A 278 -8.72 -1.04 -19.90
CA LEU A 278 -8.48 -2.46 -19.78
C LEU A 278 -9.77 -3.30 -19.80
N PRO A 279 -10.85 -2.94 -19.08
CA PRO A 279 -12.08 -3.70 -19.13
C PRO A 279 -12.69 -3.74 -20.53
N ILE A 280 -12.70 -2.61 -21.25
CA ILE A 280 -13.23 -2.54 -22.62
C ILE A 280 -12.48 -3.54 -23.51
N THR A 281 -11.16 -3.42 -23.58
CA THR A 281 -10.37 -4.26 -24.49
C THR A 281 -10.40 -5.74 -24.09
N LEU A 282 -10.23 -6.06 -22.81
CA LEU A 282 -10.13 -7.45 -22.38
C LEU A 282 -11.49 -8.16 -22.45
N ILE A 283 -12.59 -7.50 -22.14
CA ILE A 283 -13.92 -8.11 -22.29
C ILE A 283 -14.16 -8.45 -23.75
N GLU A 284 -13.89 -7.53 -24.69
CA GLU A 284 -14.07 -7.80 -26.12
C GLU A 284 -13.21 -8.97 -26.60
N ARG A 285 -11.95 -9.04 -26.18
CA ARG A 285 -10.97 -9.97 -26.75
C ARG A 285 -10.89 -11.31 -26.04
N TRP A 286 -11.11 -11.33 -24.73
CA TRP A 286 -10.90 -12.53 -23.90
C TRP A 286 -12.22 -13.15 -23.43
N SER A 287 -13.35 -12.44 -23.54
CA SER A 287 -14.64 -13.06 -23.27
C SER A 287 -14.98 -14.08 -24.35
N THR A 288 -15.42 -15.26 -23.93
CA THR A 288 -15.72 -16.33 -24.89
C THR A 288 -16.79 -17.27 -24.38
N LYS A 289 -17.65 -17.73 -25.30
CA LYS A 289 -18.58 -18.84 -25.07
C LYS A 289 -17.97 -20.19 -25.49
N SER A 290 -16.76 -20.16 -26.08
CA SER A 290 -16.06 -21.35 -26.56
C SER A 290 -15.53 -22.18 -25.39
N ARG A 291 -15.56 -23.51 -25.53
CA ARG A 291 -15.10 -24.47 -24.52
C ARG A 291 -13.66 -24.93 -24.73
N SER A 292 -12.87 -24.30 -25.62
CA SER A 292 -11.45 -24.68 -25.77
C SER A 292 -10.66 -24.34 -24.51
N SER A 293 -9.60 -25.10 -24.24
CA SER A 293 -8.77 -24.94 -23.02
C SER A 293 -8.12 -23.56 -22.92
N GLU A 294 -7.60 -23.05 -24.04
CA GLU A 294 -7.01 -21.72 -24.13
C GLU A 294 -8.04 -20.60 -23.92
N ALA A 295 -9.21 -20.72 -24.55
CA ALA A 295 -10.31 -19.78 -24.39
C ALA A 295 -10.81 -19.75 -22.94
N SER A 296 -10.92 -20.92 -22.30
CA SER A 296 -11.24 -21.04 -20.87
C SER A 296 -10.18 -20.39 -19.97
N ARG A 297 -8.88 -20.55 -20.28
CA ARG A 297 -7.81 -19.91 -19.50
C ARG A 297 -7.84 -18.39 -19.64
N LYS A 298 -8.06 -17.86 -20.84
CA LYS A 298 -8.20 -16.41 -21.09
C LYS A 298 -9.41 -15.82 -20.37
N GLN A 299 -10.54 -16.52 -20.35
CA GLN A 299 -11.71 -16.13 -19.57
C GLN A 299 -11.38 -16.05 -18.06
N GLN A 300 -10.68 -17.04 -17.50
CA GLN A 300 -10.30 -16.99 -16.08
C GLN A 300 -9.33 -15.84 -15.75
N MET A 301 -8.41 -15.50 -16.66
CA MET A 301 -7.52 -14.34 -16.51
C MET A 301 -8.29 -13.02 -16.59
N LEU A 302 -9.31 -12.97 -17.47
CA LEU A 302 -10.25 -11.84 -17.55
C LEU A 302 -11.01 -11.70 -16.24
N ASP A 303 -11.62 -12.77 -15.72
CA ASP A 303 -12.39 -12.76 -14.47
C ASP A 303 -11.53 -12.29 -13.29
N ASN A 304 -10.31 -12.84 -13.17
CA ASN A 304 -9.34 -12.40 -12.17
C ASN A 304 -9.00 -10.91 -12.30
N THR A 305 -8.83 -10.42 -13.53
CA THR A 305 -8.58 -8.99 -13.77
C THR A 305 -9.81 -8.15 -13.41
N MET A 306 -11.03 -8.60 -13.72
CA MET A 306 -12.25 -7.88 -13.39
C MET A 306 -12.46 -7.77 -11.87
N ASP A 307 -11.98 -8.73 -11.07
CA ASP A 307 -11.98 -8.59 -9.62
C ASP A 307 -11.09 -7.46 -9.12
N LEU A 308 -9.87 -7.33 -9.67
CA LEU A 308 -9.03 -6.17 -9.38
C LEU A 308 -9.71 -4.86 -9.82
N VAL A 309 -10.31 -4.84 -11.01
CA VAL A 309 -11.02 -3.66 -11.54
C VAL A 309 -12.16 -3.26 -10.61
N ASN A 310 -13.00 -4.20 -10.20
CA ASN A 310 -14.13 -3.94 -9.30
C ASN A 310 -13.66 -3.42 -7.94
N ALA A 311 -12.63 -4.03 -7.35
CA ALA A 311 -12.04 -3.54 -6.10
C ALA A 311 -11.52 -2.09 -6.26
N VAL A 312 -10.84 -1.77 -7.37
CA VAL A 312 -10.36 -0.40 -7.64
C VAL A 312 -11.50 0.59 -7.83
N ILE A 313 -12.56 0.21 -8.55
CA ILE A 313 -13.76 1.05 -8.74
C ILE A 313 -14.41 1.34 -7.40
N ILE A 314 -14.62 0.31 -6.57
CA ILE A 314 -15.23 0.46 -5.24
C ILE A 314 -14.38 1.38 -4.37
N ALA A 315 -13.08 1.13 -4.23
CA ALA A 315 -12.18 1.99 -3.46
C ALA A 315 -12.18 3.45 -3.95
N SER A 316 -12.43 3.66 -5.24
CA SER A 316 -12.48 4.98 -5.88
C SER A 316 -13.86 5.66 -5.84
N LYS A 317 -14.89 5.07 -5.22
CA LYS A 317 -16.22 5.72 -5.11
C LYS A 317 -16.12 7.01 -4.28
N LYS A 318 -17.04 7.95 -4.52
CA LYS A 318 -17.12 9.22 -3.75
C LYS A 318 -17.85 9.08 -2.42
N SER A 319 -18.56 7.97 -2.22
CA SER A 319 -19.27 7.59 -1.00
C SER A 319 -19.23 6.07 -0.89
N LEU A 320 -19.12 5.55 0.33
CA LEU A 320 -19.07 4.12 0.61
C LEU A 320 -20.14 3.74 1.62
N THR A 321 -20.72 2.57 1.40
CA THR A 321 -21.56 1.86 2.37
C THR A 321 -20.74 0.73 3.02
N LYS A 322 -21.28 0.11 4.07
CA LYS A 322 -20.65 -1.08 4.66
C LYS A 322 -20.58 -2.23 3.64
N ASP A 323 -21.62 -2.40 2.83
CA ASP A 323 -21.66 -3.42 1.77
C ASP A 323 -20.59 -3.16 0.71
N ASP A 324 -20.30 -1.90 0.38
CA ASP A 324 -19.17 -1.56 -0.49
C ASP A 324 -17.83 -2.01 0.11
N CYS A 325 -17.62 -1.81 1.42
CA CYS A 325 -16.38 -2.23 2.08
C CYS A 325 -16.22 -3.76 2.08
N LEU A 326 -17.32 -4.49 2.29
CA LEU A 326 -17.34 -5.95 2.19
C LEU A 326 -17.10 -6.43 0.76
N ALA A 327 -17.74 -5.80 -0.23
CA ALA A 327 -17.55 -6.11 -1.64
C ALA A 327 -16.11 -5.85 -2.10
N TYR A 328 -15.49 -4.76 -1.63
CA TYR A 328 -14.06 -4.50 -1.88
C TYR A 328 -13.19 -5.66 -1.40
N LEU A 329 -13.39 -6.08 -0.15
CA LEU A 329 -12.61 -7.17 0.46
C LEU A 329 -12.83 -8.49 -0.30
N ASP A 330 -14.07 -8.83 -0.64
CA ASP A 330 -14.41 -10.02 -1.41
C ASP A 330 -13.71 -10.04 -2.78
N HIS A 331 -13.84 -8.96 -3.56
CA HIS A 331 -13.15 -8.83 -4.85
C HIS A 331 -11.64 -8.93 -4.70
N MET A 332 -11.03 -8.29 -3.70
CA MET A 332 -9.58 -8.35 -3.49
C MET A 332 -9.12 -9.76 -3.07
N THR A 333 -9.88 -10.45 -2.22
CA THR A 333 -9.59 -11.84 -1.82
C THR A 333 -9.71 -12.80 -3.00
N ARG A 334 -10.75 -12.69 -3.83
CA ARG A 334 -10.90 -13.50 -5.05
C ARG A 334 -9.80 -13.22 -6.05
N TYR A 335 -9.48 -11.94 -6.28
CA TYR A 335 -8.34 -11.54 -7.10
C TYR A 335 -7.04 -12.23 -6.66
N LEU A 336 -6.67 -12.16 -5.37
CA LEU A 336 -5.40 -12.73 -4.91
C LEU A 336 -5.41 -14.27 -4.88
N THR A 337 -6.57 -14.87 -4.60
CA THR A 337 -6.74 -16.33 -4.63
C THR A 337 -6.54 -16.88 -6.05
N ASP A 338 -7.23 -16.29 -7.02
CA ASP A 338 -7.12 -16.71 -8.41
C ASP A 338 -5.77 -16.32 -9.03
N LEU A 339 -5.15 -15.21 -8.59
CA LEU A 339 -3.81 -14.85 -9.02
C LEU A 339 -2.81 -15.98 -8.68
N ARG A 340 -2.87 -16.53 -7.46
CA ARG A 340 -2.02 -17.65 -7.05
C ARG A 340 -2.29 -18.92 -7.86
N ARG A 341 -3.56 -19.19 -8.17
CA ARG A 341 -3.98 -20.37 -8.93
C ARG A 341 -3.56 -20.28 -10.41
N LEU A 342 -3.76 -19.13 -11.03
CA LEU A 342 -3.49 -18.90 -12.45
C LEU A 342 -1.99 -18.71 -12.73
N TYR A 343 -1.24 -18.19 -11.76
CA TYR A 343 0.17 -17.84 -11.87
C TYR A 343 0.98 -18.40 -10.68
N PRO A 344 1.13 -19.73 -10.57
CA PRO A 344 1.76 -20.37 -9.40
C PRO A 344 3.25 -20.02 -9.19
N HIS A 345 3.90 -19.49 -10.22
CA HIS A 345 5.28 -19.01 -10.17
C HIS A 345 5.40 -17.60 -9.57
N LEU A 346 4.32 -16.80 -9.56
CA LEU A 346 4.31 -15.48 -8.97
C LEU A 346 4.18 -15.58 -7.45
N LYS A 347 5.06 -14.88 -6.74
CA LYS A 347 4.97 -14.72 -5.29
C LYS A 347 4.27 -13.43 -4.94
N LEU A 348 3.36 -13.51 -3.97
CA LEU A 348 2.74 -12.32 -3.40
C LEU A 348 3.80 -11.47 -2.70
N ARG A 349 3.60 -10.16 -2.82
CA ARG A 349 4.44 -9.09 -2.26
C ARG A 349 3.69 -8.37 -1.15
N PRO A 350 4.36 -7.65 -0.23
CA PRO A 350 3.71 -6.95 0.88
C PRO A 350 2.57 -6.02 0.45
N VAL A 351 2.66 -5.43 -0.75
CA VAL A 351 1.60 -4.59 -1.30
C VAL A 351 0.28 -5.34 -1.54
N HIS A 352 0.33 -6.64 -1.90
CA HIS A 352 -0.87 -7.47 -2.07
C HIS A 352 -1.52 -7.78 -0.72
N HIS A 353 -0.71 -8.07 0.29
CA HIS A 353 -1.19 -8.29 1.66
C HIS A 353 -1.83 -7.01 2.23
N ALA A 354 -1.15 -5.87 2.10
CA ALA A 354 -1.66 -4.58 2.56
C ALA A 354 -2.95 -4.14 1.84
N ALA A 355 -3.17 -4.58 0.59
CA ALA A 355 -4.41 -4.30 -0.14
C ALA A 355 -5.65 -4.92 0.52
N LEU A 356 -5.52 -6.09 1.17
CA LEU A 356 -6.63 -6.70 1.92
C LEU A 356 -7.03 -5.85 3.14
N HIS A 357 -6.05 -5.26 3.82
CA HIS A 357 -6.27 -4.35 4.94
C HIS A 357 -6.88 -2.99 4.53
N LEU A 358 -6.86 -2.63 3.24
CA LEU A 358 -7.46 -1.37 2.78
C LEU A 358 -8.95 -1.29 3.13
N SER A 359 -9.65 -2.44 3.15
CA SER A 359 -11.06 -2.56 3.57
C SER A 359 -11.34 -1.94 4.95
N GLU A 360 -10.45 -2.13 5.92
CA GLU A 360 -10.58 -1.56 7.26
C GLU A 360 -10.53 -0.03 7.25
N PHE A 361 -9.68 0.55 6.40
CA PHE A 361 -9.57 2.01 6.27
C PHE A 361 -10.73 2.60 5.47
N LEU A 362 -11.27 1.88 4.49
CA LEU A 362 -12.49 2.26 3.79
C LEU A 362 -13.69 2.32 4.76
N GLU A 363 -13.78 1.40 5.72
CA GLU A 363 -14.82 1.42 6.75
C GLU A 363 -14.59 2.55 7.78
N MET A 364 -13.36 2.80 8.20
CA MET A 364 -13.05 3.81 9.23
C MET A 364 -13.07 5.25 8.71
N TYR A 365 -12.49 5.52 7.54
CA TYR A 365 -12.28 6.87 7.01
C TYR A 365 -13.14 7.18 5.77
N GLY A 366 -13.89 6.20 5.30
CA GLY A 366 -14.66 6.32 4.08
C GLY A 366 -13.76 6.34 2.83
N PRO A 367 -14.25 6.96 1.75
CA PRO A 367 -13.57 7.00 0.45
C PRO A 367 -12.10 7.43 0.49
N VAL A 368 -11.25 6.78 -0.31
CA VAL A 368 -9.81 7.09 -0.40
C VAL A 368 -9.53 8.55 -0.79
N HIS A 369 -10.47 9.24 -1.43
CA HIS A 369 -10.34 10.65 -1.80
C HIS A 369 -10.10 11.57 -0.58
N GLY A 370 -10.55 11.16 0.61
CA GLY A 370 -10.34 11.91 1.85
C GLY A 370 -8.93 11.75 2.44
N TRP A 371 -8.19 10.70 2.06
CA TRP A 371 -6.96 10.30 2.74
C TRP A 371 -5.88 9.73 1.81
N TRP A 372 -5.97 9.97 0.51
CA TRP A 372 -4.91 9.66 -0.47
C TRP A 372 -3.84 10.75 -0.56
N THR A 373 -2.68 10.41 -1.11
CA THR A 373 -1.51 11.30 -1.16
C THR A 373 -1.50 12.35 -2.28
N PHE A 374 -2.39 12.28 -3.29
CA PHE A 374 -2.39 13.19 -4.45
C PHE A 374 -2.37 14.70 -4.12
N PRO A 375 -3.13 15.22 -3.13
CA PRO A 375 -3.07 16.64 -2.77
C PRO A 375 -1.69 17.05 -2.20
N PHE A 376 -1.06 16.17 -1.42
CA PHE A 376 0.25 16.43 -0.81
C PHE A 376 1.35 16.42 -1.86
N GLU A 377 1.35 15.46 -2.80
CA GLU A 377 2.29 15.44 -3.93
C GLU A 377 2.22 16.71 -4.79
N ARG A 378 1.01 17.22 -5.02
CA ARG A 378 0.83 18.49 -5.75
C ARG A 378 1.42 19.67 -4.97
N LEU A 379 1.23 19.71 -3.65
CA LEU A 379 1.84 20.74 -2.80
C LEU A 379 3.37 20.64 -2.83
N ILE A 380 3.93 19.43 -2.68
CA ILE A 380 5.38 19.19 -2.75
C ILE A 380 5.94 19.68 -4.09
N GLY A 381 5.29 19.33 -5.20
CA GLY A 381 5.70 19.79 -6.53
C GLY A 381 5.54 21.30 -6.76
N LEU A 382 4.68 21.98 -6.01
CA LEU A 382 4.63 23.45 -5.99
C LEU A 382 5.78 24.03 -5.17
N LEU A 383 6.05 23.48 -3.99
CA LEU A 383 7.14 23.91 -3.12
C LEU A 383 8.51 23.76 -3.79
N GLN A 384 8.73 22.65 -4.51
CA GLN A 384 9.96 22.40 -5.28
C GLN A 384 10.21 23.42 -6.42
N LYS A 385 9.18 24.14 -6.87
CA LYS A 385 9.31 25.18 -7.91
C LYS A 385 9.57 26.57 -7.33
N ILE A 386 9.44 26.74 -6.01
CA ILE A 386 9.78 27.99 -5.35
C ILE A 386 11.30 28.10 -5.36
N ASN A 387 11.80 29.18 -5.95
CA ASN A 387 13.23 29.43 -6.03
C ASN A 387 13.75 29.78 -4.62
N THR A 388 14.57 28.90 -4.03
CA THR A 388 15.24 29.15 -2.74
C THR A 388 16.64 29.70 -3.00
N ASN A 389 17.07 30.68 -2.21
CA ASN A 389 18.44 31.20 -2.27
C ASN A 389 19.42 30.38 -1.40
N ASP A 390 18.96 29.27 -0.83
CA ASP A 390 19.63 28.35 0.09
C ASP A 390 20.37 29.01 1.27
N LYS A 391 19.97 30.24 1.62
CA LYS A 391 20.50 30.98 2.77
C LYS A 391 19.53 30.84 3.93
N LEU A 392 20.05 30.39 5.08
CA LEU A 392 19.33 30.45 6.35
C LEU A 392 19.03 31.93 6.67
N GLY A 393 17.76 32.25 6.89
CA GLY A 393 17.37 33.56 7.38
C GLY A 393 17.92 33.78 8.79
N LEU A 394 18.58 34.91 9.02
CA LEU A 394 18.99 35.31 10.37
C LEU A 394 17.72 35.49 11.21
N SER A 395 17.57 34.76 12.31
CA SER A 395 16.46 34.98 13.23
C SER A 395 16.58 36.39 13.78
N VAL A 396 15.55 37.21 13.62
CA VAL A 396 15.41 38.43 14.40
C VAL A 396 15.08 37.97 15.82
N SER A 397 16.08 38.06 16.71
CA SER A 397 15.99 37.73 18.14
C SER A 397 15.03 38.62 18.88
#